data_AF-A0A258STV4-F1
#
_entry.id   AF-A0A258STV4-F1
#
_cell.length_a   1.000
_cell.length_b   1.000
_cell.length_c   1.000
_cell.angle_alpha   90.00
_cell.angle_beta   90.00
_cell.angle_gamma   90.00
#
_symmetry.space_group_name_H-M   'P 1'
#
loop_
_entity.id
_entity.type
_entity.pdbx_description
1 polymer ?
#
loop_
_entity_poly.entity_id
_entity_poly.type
_entity_poly.pdbx_seq_one_letter_code
_entity_poly.pdbx_strand_id
1 'polypeptide(L)'
;RAAVGAFLEEQLVTLDDLRARADAGEGPLFEALDPLDCALEDLPQLSVSPQDAHRLRCGQNVFLRGRDAPIFDGHVAVSCQGSLIAIGDMVEGEIRPHRVFNWSRAMPRALRRTA
;
A
#
# COMPACT_ATOMS: atom_id res chain seq x y z
N ARG A 1 -14.00 3.01 20.49
CA ARG A 1 -13.65 4.05 19.49
C ARG A 1 -14.30 3.60 18.20
N ALA A 2 -15.14 4.41 17.57
CA ALA A 2 -15.97 3.98 16.43
C ALA A 2 -15.24 3.97 15.07
N ALA A 3 -14.13 4.71 14.92
CA ALA A 3 -13.30 4.68 13.73
C ALA A 3 -11.85 5.16 13.98
N VAL A 4 -10.93 4.72 13.12
CA VAL A 4 -9.53 5.16 13.04
C VAL A 4 -9.10 5.28 11.57
N GLY A 5 -9.14 6.49 10.99
CA GLY A 5 -8.88 6.64 9.55
C GLY A 5 -9.89 5.83 8.74
N ALA A 6 -9.41 5.03 7.79
CA ALA A 6 -10.22 4.14 6.96
C ALA A 6 -10.80 2.90 7.71
N PHE A 7 -10.37 2.63 8.95
CA PHE A 7 -10.85 1.47 9.72
C PHE A 7 -12.13 1.79 10.48
N LEU A 8 -13.22 1.13 10.11
CA LEU A 8 -14.55 1.33 10.69
C LEU A 8 -14.93 0.20 11.67
N GLU A 9 -15.90 0.47 12.54
CA GLU A 9 -16.39 -0.48 13.54
C GLU A 9 -16.96 -1.75 12.91
N GLU A 10 -17.58 -1.65 11.72
CA GLU A 10 -18.21 -2.77 11.02
C GLU A 10 -17.20 -3.76 10.43
N GLN A 11 -15.93 -3.37 10.31
CA GLN A 11 -14.84 -4.19 9.77
C GLN A 11 -14.00 -4.83 10.88
N LEU A 12 -14.32 -4.57 12.16
CA LEU A 12 -13.54 -5.10 13.27
C LEU A 12 -13.70 -6.61 13.39
N VAL A 13 -12.57 -7.29 13.59
CA VAL A 13 -12.53 -8.72 13.91
C VAL A 13 -12.22 -8.86 15.39
N THR A 14 -13.03 -9.62 16.12
CA THR A 14 -12.80 -9.85 17.55
C THR A 14 -11.58 -10.74 17.78
N LEU A 15 -11.01 -10.69 18.98
CA LEU A 15 -9.88 -11.56 19.33
C LEU A 15 -10.26 -13.04 19.28
N ASP A 16 -11.48 -13.39 19.67
CA ASP A 16 -11.94 -14.78 19.66
C ASP A 16 -12.14 -15.29 18.23
N ASP A 17 -12.63 -14.45 17.31
CA ASP A 17 -12.69 -14.78 15.88
C ASP A 17 -11.30 -14.97 15.27
N LEU A 18 -10.34 -14.10 15.61
CA LEU A 18 -8.95 -14.24 15.15
C LEU A 18 -8.31 -15.55 15.64
N ARG A 19 -8.57 -15.95 16.89
CA ARG A 19 -8.11 -17.23 17.45
C ARG A 19 -8.72 -18.41 16.72
N ALA A 20 -10.03 -18.40 16.49
CA ALA A 20 -10.72 -19.46 15.76
C ALA A 20 -10.19 -19.61 14.32
N ARG A 21 -9.88 -18.49 13.64
CA ARG A 21 -9.25 -18.51 12.31
C ARG A 21 -7.83 -19.06 12.35
N ALA A 22 -7.04 -18.70 13.36
CA ALA A 22 -5.68 -19.22 13.54
C ALA A 22 -5.68 -20.74 13.77
N ASP A 23 -6.63 -21.26 14.56
CA ASP A 23 -6.80 -22.70 14.79
C ASP A 23 -7.23 -23.44 13.51
N ALA A 24 -7.99 -22.77 12.62
CA ALA A 24 -8.37 -23.31 11.31
C ALA A 24 -7.22 -23.28 10.27
N GLY A 25 -6.16 -22.52 10.54
CA GLY A 25 -4.92 -22.49 9.75
C GLY A 25 -4.53 -21.10 9.23
N GLU A 26 -3.38 -21.03 8.57
CA GLU A 26 -2.82 -19.75 8.09
C GLU A 26 -3.70 -19.05 7.05
N GLY A 27 -4.35 -19.80 6.15
CA GLY A 27 -5.20 -19.23 5.09
C GLY A 27 -6.35 -18.38 5.64
N PRO A 28 -7.25 -18.95 6.47
CA PRO A 28 -8.32 -18.20 7.13
C PRO A 28 -7.83 -17.03 7.99
N LEU A 29 -6.65 -17.15 8.59
CA LEU A 29 -6.04 -16.06 9.35
C LEU A 29 -5.59 -14.91 8.43
N PHE A 30 -4.99 -15.21 7.28
CA PHE A 30 -4.63 -14.20 6.29
C PHE A 30 -5.83 -13.48 5.70
N GLU A 31 -6.98 -14.15 5.59
CA GLU A 31 -8.25 -13.52 5.16
C GLU A 31 -8.81 -12.50 6.16
N ALA A 32 -8.28 -12.44 7.39
CA ALA A 32 -8.62 -11.41 8.36
C ALA A 32 -7.80 -10.12 8.19
N LEU A 33 -6.76 -10.12 7.35
CA LEU A 33 -5.89 -8.97 7.14
C LEU A 33 -6.34 -8.17 5.93
N ASP A 34 -6.62 -6.89 6.14
CA ASP A 34 -6.84 -5.96 5.04
C ASP A 34 -5.53 -5.62 4.30
N PRO A 35 -5.62 -5.27 3.02
CA PRO A 35 -4.50 -4.74 2.25
C PRO A 35 -3.89 -3.47 2.88
N LEU A 36 -2.59 -3.29 2.71
CA LEU A 36 -1.86 -2.14 3.28
C LEU A 36 -2.32 -0.79 2.70
N ASP A 37 -2.74 -0.78 1.44
CA ASP A 37 -3.26 0.38 0.74
C ASP A 37 -4.54 0.96 1.37
N CYS A 38 -5.34 0.16 2.09
CA CYS A 38 -6.48 0.65 2.86
C CYS A 38 -6.09 1.70 3.91
N ALA A 39 -4.92 1.54 4.54
CA ALA A 39 -4.41 2.52 5.51
C ALA A 39 -3.96 3.85 4.85
N LEU A 40 -3.89 3.90 3.52
CA LEU A 40 -3.37 5.03 2.75
C LEU A 40 -4.44 5.67 1.85
N GLU A 41 -5.71 5.33 2.03
CA GLU A 41 -6.82 5.88 1.23
C GLU A 41 -6.93 7.41 1.34
N ASP A 42 -6.54 7.98 2.47
CA ASP A 42 -6.53 9.43 2.70
C ASP A 42 -5.40 10.16 1.95
N LEU A 43 -4.43 9.43 1.37
CA LEU A 43 -3.32 10.00 0.60
C LEU A 43 -3.61 9.95 -0.91
N PRO A 44 -3.23 11.01 -1.66
CA PRO A 44 -3.19 10.96 -3.11
C PRO A 44 -2.33 9.78 -3.62
N GLN A 45 -2.92 8.99 -4.51
CA GLN A 45 -2.30 7.81 -5.11
C GLN A 45 -1.66 8.19 -6.46
N LEU A 46 -0.35 8.02 -6.58
CA LEU A 46 0.41 8.28 -7.80
C LEU A 46 0.91 6.97 -8.40
N SER A 47 0.64 6.78 -9.69
CA SER A 47 1.19 5.67 -10.46
C SER A 47 2.45 6.11 -11.19
N VAL A 48 3.53 5.36 -11.05
CA VAL A 48 4.81 5.66 -11.71
C VAL A 48 5.22 4.54 -12.67
N SER A 49 6.16 4.86 -13.56
CA SER A 49 6.74 3.87 -14.46
C SER A 49 7.53 2.80 -13.70
N PRO A 50 7.72 1.59 -14.26
CA PRO A 50 8.58 0.57 -13.64
C PRO A 50 10.03 1.03 -13.43
N GLN A 51 10.53 1.90 -14.31
CA GLN A 51 11.88 2.45 -14.20
C GLN A 51 12.00 3.39 -12.99
N ASP A 52 11.02 4.27 -12.82
CA ASP A 52 10.95 5.18 -11.67
C ASP A 52 10.71 4.43 -10.36
N ALA A 53 9.85 3.40 -10.38
CA ALA A 53 9.64 2.53 -9.24
C ALA A 53 10.94 1.86 -8.78
N HIS A 54 11.79 1.43 -9.72
CA HIS A 54 13.10 0.87 -9.37
C HIS A 54 14.00 1.91 -8.69
N ARG A 55 14.04 3.14 -9.22
CA ARG A 55 14.84 4.24 -8.64
C ARG A 55 14.36 4.60 -7.23
N LEU A 56 13.05 4.71 -7.03
CA LEU A 56 12.45 4.93 -5.72
C LEU A 56 12.80 3.79 -4.75
N ARG A 57 12.80 2.54 -5.22
CA ARG A 57 13.22 1.39 -4.37
C ARG A 57 14.67 1.47 -3.91
N CYS A 58 15.53 2.11 -4.69
CA CYS A 58 16.91 2.40 -4.32
C CYS A 58 17.06 3.68 -3.47
N GLY A 59 15.96 4.30 -3.05
CA GLY A 59 15.96 5.56 -2.28
C GLY A 59 16.29 6.80 -3.10
N GLN A 60 16.23 6.72 -4.44
CA GLN A 60 16.45 7.89 -5.29
C GLN A 60 15.15 8.68 -5.48
N ASN A 61 15.26 10.00 -5.50
CA ASN A 61 14.16 10.86 -5.90
C ASN A 61 13.86 10.71 -7.40
N VAL A 62 12.60 10.93 -7.76
CA VAL A 62 12.12 10.84 -9.14
C VAL A 62 11.34 12.09 -9.50
N PHE A 63 11.59 12.66 -10.67
CA PHE A 63 10.78 13.73 -11.23
C PHE A 63 9.67 13.17 -12.10
N LEU A 64 8.43 13.51 -11.79
CA LEU A 64 7.31 13.29 -12.69
C LEU A 64 7.33 14.38 -13.76
N ARG A 65 7.09 14.01 -15.01
CA ARG A 65 7.16 14.92 -16.16
C ARG A 65 5.85 14.93 -16.93
N GLY A 66 5.47 16.10 -17.44
CA GLY A 66 4.34 16.24 -18.35
C GLY A 66 3.00 15.95 -17.69
N ARG A 67 2.16 15.11 -18.32
CA ARG A 67 0.82 14.74 -17.83
C ARG A 67 0.84 14.18 -16.41
N ASP A 68 1.93 13.51 -16.05
CA ASP A 68 2.04 12.80 -14.78
C ASP A 68 2.59 13.70 -13.67
N ALA A 69 2.96 14.97 -13.95
CA ALA A 69 3.39 15.95 -12.96
C ALA A 69 2.16 16.62 -12.31
N PRO A 70 1.81 16.27 -11.07
CA PRO A 70 0.64 16.82 -10.39
C PRO A 70 0.89 18.27 -9.97
N ILE A 71 -0.18 19.06 -9.93
CA ILE A 71 -0.15 20.49 -9.55
C ILE A 71 -0.43 20.64 -8.04
N PHE A 72 0.15 19.77 -7.22
CA PHE A 72 0.02 19.86 -5.77
C PHE A 72 1.30 19.37 -5.11
N ASP A 73 1.59 19.93 -3.95
CA ASP A 73 2.64 19.45 -3.05
C ASP A 73 1.98 18.80 -1.83
N GLY A 74 2.63 17.78 -1.25
CA GLY A 74 2.12 17.10 -0.06
C GLY A 74 2.49 15.62 0.00
N HIS A 75 1.95 14.92 0.99
CA HIS A 75 2.17 13.49 1.18
C HIS A 75 1.50 12.67 0.09
N VAL A 76 2.21 11.70 -0.47
CA VAL A 76 1.72 10.85 -1.56
C VAL A 76 2.06 9.39 -1.31
N ALA A 77 1.15 8.52 -1.72
CA ALA A 77 1.40 7.10 -1.85
C ALA A 77 1.72 6.78 -3.32
N VAL A 78 2.81 6.03 -3.53
CA VAL A 78 3.34 5.76 -4.87
C VAL A 78 3.20 4.28 -5.18
N SER A 79 2.56 3.97 -6.30
CA SER A 79 2.33 2.61 -6.78
C SER A 79 2.88 2.40 -8.19
N CYS A 80 3.14 1.14 -8.52
CA CYS A 80 3.52 0.72 -9.86
C CYS A 80 2.80 -0.60 -10.16
N GLN A 81 2.01 -0.63 -11.24
CA GLN A 81 1.25 -1.82 -11.67
C GLN A 81 0.39 -2.43 -10.55
N GLY A 82 -0.28 -1.57 -9.77
CA GLY A 82 -1.14 -2.00 -8.65
C GLY A 82 -0.39 -2.47 -7.40
N SER A 83 0.94 -2.32 -7.34
CA SER A 83 1.74 -2.59 -6.14
C SER A 83 2.18 -1.28 -5.50
N LEU A 84 1.89 -1.11 -4.21
CA LEU A 84 2.44 -0.01 -3.41
C LEU A 84 3.97 -0.14 -3.31
N ILE A 85 4.67 0.94 -3.64
CA ILE A 85 6.14 0.99 -3.73
C ILE A 85 6.74 1.90 -2.67
N ALA A 86 6.16 3.07 -2.44
CA ALA A 86 6.69 4.04 -1.50
C ALA A 86 5.62 4.97 -0.94
N ILE A 87 5.91 5.58 0.19
CA ILE A 87 5.24 6.80 0.68
C ILE A 87 6.31 7.89 0.74
N GLY A 88 5.95 9.10 0.33
CA GLY A 88 6.87 10.21 0.24
C GLY A 88 6.15 11.55 0.14
N ASP A 89 6.94 12.59 -0.12
CA ASP A 89 6.41 13.91 -0.44
C ASP A 89 6.51 14.16 -1.94
N MET A 90 5.49 14.83 -2.47
CA MET A 90 5.55 15.52 -3.75
C MET A 90 5.92 16.98 -3.51
N VAL A 91 7.01 17.43 -4.14
CA VAL A 91 7.48 18.82 -4.07
C VAL A 91 7.95 19.24 -5.45
N GLU A 92 7.32 20.25 -6.05
CA GLU A 92 7.71 20.81 -7.35
C GLU A 92 7.81 19.75 -8.48
N GLY A 93 6.93 18.75 -8.45
CA GLY A 93 6.93 17.62 -9.40
C GLY A 93 8.00 16.55 -9.12
N GLU A 94 8.75 16.67 -8.02
CA GLU A 94 9.68 15.65 -7.51
C GLU A 94 9.01 14.79 -6.43
N ILE A 95 9.13 13.47 -6.54
CA ILE A 95 8.82 12.51 -5.48
C ILE A 95 10.07 12.29 -4.62
N ARG A 96 9.94 12.58 -3.33
CA ARG A 96 10.96 12.31 -2.30
C ARG A 96 10.49 11.17 -1.40
N PRO A 97 11.04 9.95 -1.55
CA PRO A 97 10.58 8.81 -0.77
C PRO A 97 11.02 8.90 0.70
N HIS A 98 10.06 8.77 1.63
CA HIS A 98 10.33 8.64 3.06
C HIS A 98 10.45 7.17 3.47
N ARG A 99 9.54 6.35 2.93
CA ARG A 99 9.49 4.92 3.19
C ARG A 99 9.30 4.16 1.89
N VAL A 100 10.18 3.21 1.66
CA VAL A 100 10.11 2.28 0.54
C VAL A 100 9.61 0.93 1.04
N PHE A 101 8.75 0.31 0.25
CA PHE A 101 8.25 -1.03 0.44
C PHE A 101 8.96 -2.00 -0.50
N ASN A 102 9.74 -2.92 0.07
CA ASN A 102 10.42 -3.98 -0.67
C ASN A 102 9.73 -5.34 -0.48
N TRP A 103 8.41 -5.36 -0.59
CA TRP A 103 7.66 -6.60 -0.50
C TRP A 103 7.88 -7.40 -1.79
N SER A 104 8.35 -8.65 -1.67
CA SER A 104 8.15 -9.59 -2.75
C SER A 104 6.63 -9.82 -2.86
N ARG A 105 6.07 -9.73 -4.06
CA ARG A 105 4.67 -10.12 -4.32
C ARG A 105 4.54 -11.66 -4.25
N ALA A 106 5.11 -12.28 -3.24
CA ALA A 106 4.68 -13.59 -2.81
C ALA A 106 3.39 -13.35 -2.03
N MET A 107 2.25 -13.29 -2.73
CA MET A 107 0.99 -13.62 -2.07
C MET A 107 1.23 -14.94 -1.32
N PRO A 108 0.94 -15.03 -0.01
CA PRO A 108 1.08 -16.28 0.71
C PRO A 108 0.34 -17.34 -0.10
N ARG A 109 0.94 -18.54 -0.18
CA ARG A 109 0.52 -19.60 -1.10
C ARG A 109 -0.99 -19.93 -0.97
N ALA A 110 -1.56 -19.66 0.20
CA ALA A 110 -2.97 -19.80 0.53
C ALA A 110 -3.93 -18.85 -0.22
N LEU A 111 -3.50 -17.68 -0.68
CA LEU A 111 -4.34 -16.68 -1.38
C LEU A 111 -4.19 -16.69 -2.90
N ARG A 112 -3.45 -17.67 -3.46
CA ARG A 112 -3.44 -17.88 -4.90
C ARG A 112 -4.78 -18.48 -5.32
N ARG A 113 -5.77 -17.64 -5.62
CA ARG A 113 -7.00 -18.07 -6.28
C ARG A 113 -6.61 -18.84 -7.55
N THR A 114 -6.84 -20.15 -7.55
CA THR A 114 -7.00 -20.91 -8.78
C THR A 114 -8.12 -20.25 -9.57
N ALA A 115 -7.76 -19.74 -10.74
CA ALA A 115 -8.72 -19.36 -11.77
C ALA A 115 -9.51 -20.58 -12.24
#